data_AF-A0A661LWI0-F1
#
_entry.id   AF-A0A661LWI0-F1
#
_cell.length_a   1.000
_cell.length_b   1.000
_cell.length_c   1.000
_cell.angle_alpha   90.00
_cell.angle_beta   90.00
_cell.angle_gamma   90.00
#
_symmetry.space_group_name_H-M   'P 1'
#
loop_
_entity.id
_entity.type
_entity.pdbx_description
1 polymer ?
#
loop_
_entity_poly.entity_id
_entity_poly.type
_entity_poly.pdbx_seq_one_letter_code
_entity_poly.pdbx_strand_id
1 'polypeptide(L)'
;MEESGNFEILNYPELFILNYRLVPQHIMEKLNEWVERKKTLSNRDDIKNLTKKIRKINSVLNNLNVLLQKSIRQDDTTFVSRTTLESTKYKPQRIVVLRAVLINPLINKDILKKIVSTQNNIALKLMDQFEPILKEAIT
;
A
#
# COMPACT_ATOMS: atom_id res chain seq x y z
N MET A 1 -8.68 6.23 6.37
CA MET A 1 -7.85 5.27 5.60
C MET A 1 -8.18 3.84 5.99
N GLU A 2 -8.02 3.45 7.26
CA GLU A 2 -8.33 2.08 7.72
C GLU A 2 -9.78 1.65 7.40
N GLU A 3 -10.75 2.54 7.63
CA GLU A 3 -12.17 2.28 7.35
C GLU A 3 -12.48 1.91 5.90
N SER A 4 -11.61 2.25 4.94
CA SER A 4 -11.83 1.92 3.52
C SER A 4 -11.37 0.51 3.14
N GLY A 5 -10.65 -0.21 4.01
CA GLY A 5 -10.20 -1.59 3.77
C GLY A 5 -9.13 -1.79 2.69
N ASN A 6 -8.83 -0.77 1.89
CA ASN A 6 -7.95 -0.85 0.72
C ASN A 6 -6.53 -0.32 0.95
N PHE A 7 -6.20 0.14 2.17
CA PHE A 7 -4.89 0.71 2.46
C PHE A 7 -4.20 -0.02 3.59
N GLU A 8 -2.93 -0.34 3.38
CA GLU A 8 -2.03 -0.79 4.44
C GLU A 8 -1.35 0.45 5.05
N ILE A 9 -1.45 0.59 6.37
CA ILE A 9 -0.73 1.63 7.14
C ILE A 9 0.59 1.05 7.65
N LEU A 10 1.68 1.78 7.45
CA LEU A 10 3.04 1.29 7.66
C LEU A 10 3.71 1.89 8.91
N ASN A 11 3.09 2.88 9.55
CA ASN A 11 3.57 3.44 10.82
C ASN A 11 2.42 3.98 11.65
N TYR A 12 2.60 3.98 12.97
CA TYR A 12 1.84 4.88 13.84
C TYR A 12 2.33 6.32 13.60
N PRO A 13 1.46 7.34 13.51
CA PRO A 13 1.89 8.70 13.22
C PRO A 13 2.77 9.29 14.33
N GLU A 14 4.09 9.19 14.17
CA GLU A 14 5.05 10.03 14.88
C GLU A 14 5.26 11.30 14.04
N LEU A 15 5.27 12.47 14.68
CA LEU A 15 5.48 13.77 14.01
C LEU A 15 4.43 14.09 12.92
N PHE A 16 3.18 13.66 13.11
CA PHE A 16 2.03 13.93 12.22
C PHE A 16 2.21 13.41 10.78
N ILE A 17 3.03 12.39 10.59
CA ILE A 17 3.29 11.77 9.29
C ILE A 17 2.64 10.39 9.24
N LEU A 18 1.82 10.16 8.21
CA LEU A 18 1.23 8.85 7.93
C LEU A 18 1.83 8.31 6.64
N ASN A 19 2.47 7.14 6.71
CA ASN A 19 2.87 6.35 5.56
C ASN A 19 1.86 5.22 5.35
N TYR A 20 1.34 5.15 4.14
CA TYR A 20 0.37 4.14 3.75
C TYR A 20 0.54 3.78 2.28
N ARG A 21 -0.02 2.65 1.86
CA ARG A 21 -0.05 2.26 0.45
C ARG A 21 -1.36 1.56 0.12
N LEU A 22 -1.78 1.66 -1.12
CA LEU A 22 -2.91 0.91 -1.66
C LEU A 22 -2.56 -0.57 -1.74
N VAL A 23 -3.35 -1.40 -1.07
CA VAL A 23 -3.32 -2.87 -1.11
C VAL A 23 -4.76 -3.36 -1.05
N PRO A 24 -5.30 -3.97 -2.11
CA PRO A 24 -6.63 -4.56 -2.05
C PRO A 24 -6.73 -5.57 -0.91
N GLN A 25 -7.88 -5.62 -0.24
CA GLN A 25 -8.07 -6.41 0.98
C GLN A 25 -7.62 -7.87 0.82
N HIS A 26 -8.07 -8.55 -0.24
CA HIS A 26 -7.71 -9.95 -0.50
C HIS A 26 -6.21 -10.16 -0.73
N ILE A 27 -5.51 -9.16 -1.29
CA ILE A 27 -4.05 -9.19 -1.46
C ILE A 27 -3.35 -8.98 -0.11
N MET A 28 -3.88 -8.10 0.73
CA MET A 28 -3.35 -7.85 2.08
C MET A 28 -3.46 -9.10 2.96
N GLU A 29 -4.62 -9.77 2.92
CA GLU A 29 -4.84 -11.05 3.60
C GLU A 29 -3.83 -12.10 3.12
N LYS A 30 -3.64 -12.24 1.80
CA LYS A 30 -2.70 -13.21 1.23
C LYS A 30 -1.24 -12.91 1.59
N LEU A 31 -0.86 -11.63 1.59
CA LEU A 31 0.47 -11.20 2.01
C LEU A 31 0.73 -11.51 3.49
N ASN A 32 -0.25 -11.28 4.37
CA ASN A 32 -0.12 -11.59 5.78
C ASN A 32 0.00 -13.11 6.01
N GLU A 33 -0.83 -13.92 5.33
CA GLU A 33 -0.71 -15.39 5.35
C GLU A 33 0.70 -15.84 4.96
N TRP A 34 1.25 -15.31 3.86
CA TRP A 34 2.59 -15.68 3.40
C TRP A 34 3.71 -15.21 4.34
N VAL A 35 3.58 -14.03 4.93
CA VAL A 35 4.56 -13.52 5.91
C VAL A 35 4.56 -14.40 7.16
N GLU A 36 3.39 -14.78 7.68
CA GLU A 36 3.31 -15.66 8.85
C GLU A 36 3.80 -17.08 8.53
N ARG A 37 3.37 -17.66 7.40
CA ARG A 37 3.84 -18.98 6.96
C ARG A 37 5.36 -19.01 6.79
N LYS A 38 5.96 -17.93 6.28
CA LYS A 38 7.42 -17.86 6.12
C LYS A 38 8.17 -18.01 7.46
N LYS A 39 7.61 -17.55 8.57
CA LYS A 39 8.23 -17.65 9.91
C LYS A 39 8.24 -19.09 10.45
N THR A 40 7.30 -19.93 10.00
CA THR A 40 7.15 -21.31 10.47
C THR A 40 7.86 -22.34 9.59
N LEU A 41 8.30 -21.94 8.39
CA LEU A 41 9.02 -22.81 7.47
C LEU A 41 10.47 -23.03 7.90
N SER A 42 10.91 -24.29 7.84
CA SER A 42 12.32 -24.67 8.07
C SER A 42 13.06 -25.03 6.77
N ASN A 43 12.33 -25.42 5.72
CA ASN A 43 12.92 -25.80 4.43
C ASN A 43 13.36 -24.56 3.64
N ARG A 44 14.62 -24.55 3.19
CA ARG A 44 15.22 -23.42 2.45
C ARG A 44 14.55 -23.14 1.10
N ASP A 45 14.16 -24.18 0.36
CA ASP A 45 13.53 -24.03 -0.95
C ASP A 45 12.13 -23.46 -0.83
N ASP A 46 11.36 -23.88 0.18
CA ASP A 46 10.04 -23.32 0.47
C ASP A 46 10.13 -21.85 0.87
N ILE A 47 11.09 -21.49 1.75
CA ILE A 47 11.35 -20.10 2.14
C ILE A 47 11.72 -19.25 0.91
N LYS A 48 12.55 -19.78 0.01
CA LYS A 48 12.98 -19.10 -1.21
C LYS A 48 11.80 -18.88 -2.17
N ASN A 49 10.99 -19.92 -2.40
CA ASN A 49 9.81 -19.86 -3.25
C ASN A 49 8.78 -18.85 -2.71
N LEU A 50 8.47 -18.90 -1.42
CA LEU A 50 7.53 -17.98 -0.78
C LEU A 50 8.05 -16.53 -0.80
N THR A 51 9.35 -16.34 -0.58
CA THR A 51 9.99 -15.02 -0.72
C THR A 51 9.89 -14.49 -2.16
N LYS A 52 10.02 -15.35 -3.18
CA LYS A 52 9.83 -14.96 -4.58
C LYS A 52 8.38 -14.53 -4.85
N LYS A 53 7.39 -15.24 -4.32
CA LYS A 53 5.96 -14.87 -4.43
C LYS A 53 5.68 -13.50 -3.79
N ILE A 54 6.12 -13.29 -2.54
CA ILE A 54 6.00 -11.99 -1.84
C ILE A 54 6.67 -10.88 -2.65
N ARG A 55 7.85 -11.13 -3.24
CA ARG A 55 8.53 -10.15 -4.09
C ARG A 55 7.75 -9.80 -5.35
N LYS A 56 7.19 -10.79 -6.05
CA LYS A 56 6.37 -10.60 -7.26
C LYS A 56 5.22 -9.64 -6.96
N ILE A 57 4.40 -9.95 -5.96
CA ILE A 57 3.22 -9.12 -5.65
C ILE A 57 3.58 -7.71 -5.17
N ASN A 58 4.61 -7.56 -4.33
CA ASN A 58 5.05 -6.23 -3.88
C ASN A 58 5.61 -5.38 -5.03
N SER A 59 6.18 -5.99 -6.08
CA SER A 59 6.60 -5.25 -7.27
C SER A 59 5.40 -4.68 -8.03
N VAL A 60 4.31 -5.44 -8.12
CA VAL A 60 3.05 -4.96 -8.72
C VAL A 60 2.44 -3.85 -7.88
N LEU A 61 2.38 -4.03 -6.55
CA LEU A 61 1.89 -3.01 -5.61
C LEU A 61 2.71 -1.72 -5.66
N ASN A 62 4.03 -1.82 -5.84
CA ASN A 62 4.89 -0.64 -6.00
C ASN A 62 4.49 0.18 -7.24
N ASN A 63 4.27 -0.48 -8.38
CA ASN A 63 3.81 0.18 -9.60
C ASN A 63 2.42 0.80 -9.44
N LEU A 64 1.49 0.06 -8.82
CA LEU A 64 0.16 0.56 -8.50
C LEU A 64 0.21 1.84 -7.64
N ASN A 65 1.04 1.87 -6.61
CA ASN A 65 1.18 3.04 -5.74
C ASN A 65 1.90 4.21 -6.41
N VAL A 66 2.83 3.96 -7.34
CA VAL A 66 3.39 5.01 -8.20
C VAL A 66 2.30 5.66 -9.05
N LEU A 67 1.41 4.85 -9.63
CA LEU A 67 0.30 5.36 -10.45
C LEU A 67 -0.74 6.08 -9.61
N LEU A 68 -1.14 5.54 -8.46
CA LEU A 68 -2.04 6.22 -7.53
C LEU A 68 -1.53 7.62 -7.20
N GLN A 69 -0.24 7.77 -6.90
CA GLN A 69 0.33 9.07 -6.63
C GLN A 69 0.25 10.04 -7.83
N LYS A 70 0.49 9.54 -9.04
CA LYS A 70 0.38 10.33 -10.26
C LYS A 70 -1.07 10.75 -10.51
N SER A 71 -2.03 9.85 -10.33
CA SER A 71 -3.45 10.13 -10.49
C SER A 71 -3.97 11.12 -9.45
N ILE A 72 -3.53 11.02 -8.19
CA ILE A 72 -3.84 12.02 -7.16
C ILE A 72 -3.30 13.40 -7.55
N ARG A 73 -2.06 13.47 -8.10
CA ARG A 73 -1.50 14.74 -8.59
C ARG A 73 -2.27 15.32 -9.78
N GLN A 74 -2.80 14.49 -10.66
CA GLN A 74 -3.58 14.93 -11.81
C GLN A 74 -4.97 15.44 -11.42
N ASP A 75 -5.55 14.88 -10.36
CA ASP A 75 -6.85 15.32 -9.82
C ASP A 75 -6.77 16.71 -9.15
N ASP A 76 -5.58 17.12 -8.70
CA ASP A 76 -5.26 18.46 -8.15
C ASP A 76 -6.09 18.91 -6.94
N THR A 77 -6.88 18.02 -6.33
CA THR A 77 -7.68 18.34 -5.13
C THR A 77 -7.00 17.99 -3.82
N THR A 78 -5.95 17.16 -3.84
CA THR A 78 -5.21 16.74 -2.64
C THR A 78 -3.72 16.56 -2.96
N PHE A 79 -2.87 16.69 -1.94
CA PHE A 79 -1.43 16.49 -2.10
C PHE A 79 -0.87 15.46 -1.14
N VAL A 80 -0.23 14.44 -1.70
CA VAL A 80 0.56 13.45 -0.95
C VAL A 80 1.89 13.21 -1.64
N SER A 81 2.93 13.04 -0.84
CA SER A 81 4.26 12.70 -1.33
C SER A 81 4.39 11.18 -1.50
N ARG A 82 5.42 10.74 -2.22
CA ARG A 82 5.78 9.32 -2.35
C ARG A 82 7.17 9.12 -1.77
N THR A 83 7.37 8.04 -1.04
CA THR A 83 8.70 7.59 -0.59
C THR A 83 8.82 6.07 -0.72
N THR A 84 10.00 5.54 -0.42
CA THR A 84 10.28 4.10 -0.39
C THR A 84 10.77 3.71 0.99
N LEU A 85 10.19 2.64 1.55
CA LEU A 85 10.60 2.07 2.84
C LEU A 85 11.42 0.81 2.62
N GLU A 86 12.52 0.67 3.36
CA GLU A 86 13.40 -0.52 3.33
C GLU A 86 13.23 -1.40 4.57
N SER A 87 12.81 -0.80 5.69
CA SER A 87 12.61 -1.46 6.99
C SER A 87 11.13 -1.78 7.20
N THR A 88 10.62 -2.77 6.47
CA THR A 88 9.24 -3.28 6.61
C THR A 88 9.25 -4.78 6.89
N LYS A 89 8.08 -5.36 7.18
CA LYS A 89 7.91 -6.83 7.27
C LYS A 89 8.29 -7.57 5.97
N TYR A 90 8.48 -6.85 4.86
CA TYR A 90 8.87 -7.38 3.56
C TYR A 90 10.39 -7.33 3.29
N LYS A 91 11.21 -6.95 4.29
CA LYS A 91 12.68 -6.88 4.17
C LYS A 91 13.24 -8.17 3.51
N PRO A 92 14.21 -8.05 2.58
CA PRO A 92 14.93 -6.84 2.14
C PRO A 92 14.27 -6.04 1.02
N GLN A 93 12.99 -6.27 0.70
CA GLN A 93 12.34 -5.59 -0.41
C GLN A 93 11.99 -4.13 -0.06
N ARG A 94 12.31 -3.24 -1.00
CA ARG A 94 11.87 -1.84 -1.02
C ARG A 94 10.38 -1.74 -1.37
N ILE A 95 9.62 -1.02 -0.56
CA ILE A 95 8.18 -0.83 -0.76
C ILE A 95 7.88 0.65 -0.98
N VAL A 96 7.14 0.95 -2.05
CA VAL A 96 6.65 2.29 -2.36
C VAL A 96 5.42 2.60 -1.51
N VAL A 97 5.45 3.74 -0.85
CA VAL A 97 4.36 4.24 0.00
C VAL A 97 4.06 5.70 -0.33
N LEU A 98 2.83 6.10 -0.03
CA LEU A 98 2.39 7.48 0.03
C LEU A 98 2.63 8.02 1.44
N ARG A 99 2.99 9.30 1.53
CA ARG A 99 3.25 9.97 2.79
C ARG A 99 2.43 11.26 2.88
N ALA A 100 1.50 11.26 3.84
CA ALA A 100 0.66 12.40 4.18
C ALA A 100 1.19 13.11 5.43
N VAL A 101 1.14 14.45 5.42
CA VAL A 101 1.49 15.30 6.55
C VAL A 101 0.19 15.91 7.08
N LEU A 102 -0.12 15.69 8.35
CA LEU A 102 -1.43 15.98 8.95
C LEU A 102 -1.51 17.34 9.65
N ILE A 103 -0.47 18.18 9.55
CA ILE A 103 -0.26 19.37 10.42
C ILE A 103 -0.85 20.67 9.84
N ASN A 104 -1.66 20.62 8.79
CA ASN A 104 -2.17 21.88 8.23
C ASN A 104 -3.26 22.46 9.17
N PRO A 105 -3.05 23.63 9.79
CA PRO A 105 -3.99 24.20 10.75
C PRO A 105 -5.36 24.58 10.14
N LEU A 106 -5.45 24.64 8.81
CA LEU A 106 -6.70 24.87 8.07
C LEU A 106 -7.47 23.56 7.75
N ILE A 107 -6.87 22.40 8.03
CA ILE A 107 -7.54 21.11 7.83
C ILE A 107 -8.43 20.78 9.03
N ASN A 108 -9.73 20.66 8.78
CA ASN A 108 -10.70 20.13 9.72
C ASN A 108 -11.11 18.69 9.34
N LYS A 109 -11.96 18.07 10.16
CA LYS A 109 -12.42 16.68 9.95
C LYS A 109 -13.14 16.48 8.61
N ASP A 110 -13.88 17.46 8.12
CA ASP A 110 -14.64 17.34 6.87
C ASP A 110 -13.72 17.39 5.65
N ILE A 111 -12.68 18.24 5.70
CA ILE A 111 -11.62 18.28 4.69
C ILE A 111 -10.87 16.95 4.66
N LEU A 112 -10.54 16.37 5.82
CA LEU A 112 -9.91 15.04 5.89
C LEU A 112 -10.78 13.95 5.27
N LYS A 113 -12.08 13.93 5.57
CA LYS A 113 -13.02 12.98 4.96
C LYS A 113 -13.07 13.13 3.44
N LYS A 114 -13.09 14.37 2.94
CA LYS A 114 -13.06 14.64 1.50
C LYS A 114 -11.77 14.13 0.87
N ILE A 115 -10.61 14.41 1.48
CA ILE A 115 -9.30 13.93 1.01
C ILE A 115 -9.29 12.40 0.93
N VAL A 116 -9.72 11.72 2.00
CA VAL A 116 -9.75 10.24 2.06
C VAL A 116 -10.72 9.68 1.00
N SER A 117 -11.89 10.28 0.84
CA SER A 117 -12.89 9.86 -0.15
C SER A 117 -12.36 9.99 -1.58
N THR A 118 -11.76 11.14 -1.94
CA THR A 118 -11.15 11.34 -3.26
C THR A 118 -10.08 10.29 -3.54
N GLN A 119 -9.16 10.08 -2.60
CA GLN A 119 -8.09 9.13 -2.78
C GLN A 119 -8.59 7.69 -2.89
N ASN A 120 -9.63 7.33 -2.12
CA ASN A 120 -10.27 6.02 -2.24
C ASN A 120 -10.96 5.84 -3.61
N ASN A 121 -11.64 6.87 -4.12
CA ASN A 121 -12.29 6.80 -5.44
C ASN A 121 -11.28 6.61 -6.58
N ILE A 122 -10.13 7.30 -6.51
CA ILE A 122 -9.03 7.09 -7.47
C ILE A 122 -8.45 5.68 -7.31
N ALA A 123 -8.25 5.23 -6.06
CA ALA A 123 -7.73 3.91 -5.75
C ALA A 123 -8.63 2.80 -6.32
N LEU A 124 -9.94 2.86 -6.13
CA LEU A 124 -10.90 1.87 -6.65
C LEU A 124 -10.82 1.75 -8.17
N LYS A 125 -10.80 2.88 -8.90
CA LYS A 125 -10.65 2.88 -10.36
C LYS A 125 -9.35 2.21 -10.82
N LEU A 126 -8.26 2.44 -10.11
CA LEU A 126 -6.97 1.82 -10.41
C LEU A 126 -6.95 0.34 -10.03
N MET A 127 -7.61 -0.04 -8.94
CA MET A 127 -7.73 -1.45 -8.52
C MET A 127 -8.43 -2.27 -9.59
N ASP A 128 -9.55 -1.78 -10.13
CA ASP A 128 -10.28 -2.49 -11.20
C ASP A 128 -9.39 -2.77 -12.41
N GLN A 129 -8.50 -1.83 -12.76
CA GLN A 129 -7.55 -1.99 -13.86
C GLN A 129 -6.41 -2.96 -13.53
N PHE A 130 -5.97 -3.00 -12.28
CA PHE A 130 -4.84 -3.82 -11.81
C PHE A 130 -5.25 -5.22 -11.36
N GLU A 131 -6.55 -5.46 -11.12
CA GLU A 131 -7.08 -6.70 -10.57
C GLU A 131 -6.62 -7.96 -11.32
N PRO A 132 -6.60 -8.01 -12.66
CA PRO A 132 -6.09 -9.18 -13.38
C PRO A 132 -4.62 -9.49 -13.06
N ILE A 133 -3.79 -8.44 -12.99
CA ILE A 133 -2.35 -8.54 -12.72
C ILE A 133 -2.11 -8.97 -11.27
N LEU A 134 -2.92 -8.45 -10.34
CA LEU A 134 -2.84 -8.80 -8.92
C LEU A 134 -3.23 -10.26 -8.67
N LYS A 135 -4.30 -10.76 -9.33
CA LYS A 135 -4.71 -12.17 -9.27
C LYS A 135 -3.64 -13.11 -9.80
N GLU A 136 -3.02 -12.76 -10.93
CA GLU A 136 -1.93 -13.55 -11.51
C GLU A 136 -0.66 -13.52 -10.65
N ALA A 137 -0.45 -12.45 -9.87
CA ALA A 137 0.68 -12.34 -8.96
C ALA A 137 0.53 -13.16 -7.67
N ILE A 138 -0.71 -13.52 -7.27
CA ILE A 138 -0.98 -14.34 -6.08
C ILE A 138 -1.15 -15.84 -6.36
N THR A 139 -1.32 -16.23 -7.62
CA THR A 139 -1.39 -17.63 -8.06
C THR A 139 0.01 -18.25 -8.05
#